data_AF-A0A3D5YM67-F1
#
_entry.id   AF-A0A3D5YM67-F1
#
_cell.length_a   1.000
_cell.length_b   1.000
_cell.length_c   1.000
_cell.angle_alpha   90.00
_cell.angle_beta   90.00
_cell.angle_gamma   90.00
#
_symmetry.space_group_name_H-M   'P 1'
#
loop_
_entity.id
_entity.type
_entity.pdbx_description
1 polymer ?
#
loop_
_entity_poly.entity_id
_entity_poly.type
_entity_poly.pdbx_seq_one_letter_code
_entity_poly.pdbx_strand_id
1 'polypeptide(L)'
;MAGGKLSPRQKMINMMYLVLTALLALNVSREVMDAFYEVMISQEASIETVEKQNANIYAAFEAAAAENPVKAGPWRDKANEVKSRAESMYSKIDDIKAEVIERSGGSDEESGDEGKPKKMDDLETAPNYFIVEQHGTELKTNLSDYRDFLKVQTTDNA
;
A
#
# COMPACT_ATOMS: atom_id res chain seq x y z
N MET A 1 10.06 -29.72 40.55
CA MET A 1 10.14 -30.56 39.34
C MET A 1 9.06 -31.65 39.40
N ALA A 2 7.78 -31.27 39.31
CA ALA A 2 6.66 -32.23 39.35
C ALA A 2 6.43 -32.80 37.94
N GLY A 3 7.39 -33.59 37.47
CA GLY A 3 7.29 -34.37 36.23
C GLY A 3 6.46 -35.64 36.44
N GLY A 4 5.20 -35.50 36.82
CA GLY A 4 4.25 -36.61 36.72
C GLY A 4 4.10 -36.95 35.23
N LYS A 5 4.39 -38.20 34.83
CA LYS A 5 4.14 -38.67 33.47
C LYS A 5 2.65 -38.47 33.17
N LEU A 6 2.32 -37.38 32.47
CA LEU A 6 0.97 -37.10 31.97
C LEU A 6 0.43 -38.37 31.31
N SER A 7 -0.80 -38.75 31.69
CA SER A 7 -1.41 -39.94 31.10
C SER A 7 -1.48 -39.78 29.57
N PRO A 8 -1.39 -40.85 28.77
CA PRO A 8 -1.50 -40.76 27.32
C PRO A 8 -2.72 -39.96 26.86
N ARG A 9 -3.85 -40.08 27.58
CA ARG A 9 -5.06 -39.28 27.36
C ARG A 9 -4.83 -37.77 27.59
N GLN A 10 -4.18 -37.38 28.69
CA GLN A 10 -3.87 -35.97 28.94
C GLN A 10 -2.87 -35.40 27.94
N LYS A 11 -1.92 -36.21 27.45
CA LYS A 11 -1.03 -35.80 26.36
C LYS A 11 -1.80 -35.54 25.07
N MET A 12 -2.76 -36.39 24.72
CA MET A 12 -3.63 -36.15 23.54
C MET A 12 -4.50 -34.92 23.71
N ILE A 13 -5.08 -34.70 24.90
CA ILE A 13 -5.88 -33.51 25.19
C ILE A 13 -5.03 -32.24 25.09
N ASN A 14 -3.82 -32.23 25.67
CA ASN A 14 -2.93 -31.08 25.62
C ASN A 14 -2.42 -30.80 24.20
N MET A 15 -2.12 -31.84 23.42
CA MET A 15 -1.78 -31.69 21.99
C MET A 15 -2.96 -31.13 21.19
N MET A 16 -4.18 -31.62 21.44
CA MET A 16 -5.38 -31.10 20.78
C MET A 16 -5.62 -29.63 21.13
N TYR A 17 -5.43 -29.23 22.39
CA TYR A 17 -5.53 -27.84 22.81
C TYR A 17 -4.49 -26.95 22.12
N LEU A 18 -3.22 -27.39 22.05
CA LEU A 18 -2.18 -26.66 21.36
C LEU A 18 -2.46 -26.52 19.85
N VAL A 19 -2.95 -27.57 19.21
CA VAL A 19 -3.36 -27.52 17.79
C VAL A 19 -4.54 -26.58 17.61
N LEU A 20 -5.58 -26.65 18.46
CA LEU A 20 -6.74 -25.79 18.36
C LEU A 20 -6.41 -24.31 18.64
N THR A 21 -5.56 -24.03 19.62
CA THR A 21 -5.06 -22.68 19.92
C THR A 21 -4.19 -22.14 18.77
N ALA A 22 -3.35 -22.98 18.16
CA ALA A 22 -2.59 -22.60 16.97
C ALA A 22 -3.50 -22.31 15.76
N LEU A 23 -4.53 -23.13 15.54
CA LEU A 23 -5.52 -22.90 14.47
C LEU A 23 -6.34 -21.63 14.70
N LEU A 24 -6.72 -21.31 15.94
CA LEU A 24 -7.36 -20.04 16.27
C LEU A 24 -6.42 -18.86 16.02
N ALA A 25 -5.15 -18.95 16.44
CA ALA A 25 -4.17 -17.89 16.23
C ALA A 25 -3.91 -17.60 14.74
N LEU A 26 -3.85 -18.64 13.90
CA LEU A 26 -3.69 -18.51 12.44
C LEU A 26 -4.90 -17.85 11.76
N ASN A 27 -6.12 -18.08 12.26
CA ASN A 27 -7.33 -17.49 11.68
C ASN A 27 -7.58 -16.04 12.15
N VAL A 28 -7.22 -15.70 13.39
CA VAL A 28 -7.37 -14.32 13.90
C VAL A 28 -6.52 -13.34 13.11
N SER A 29 -5.32 -13.72 12.64
CA SER A 29 -4.52 -12.86 11.78
C SER A 29 -5.21 -12.54 10.45
N ARG A 30 -5.95 -13.50 9.89
CA ARG A 30 -6.67 -13.32 8.62
C ARG A 30 -7.84 -12.35 8.77
N GLU A 31 -8.67 -12.51 9.79
CA GLU A 31 -9.81 -11.61 10.05
C GLU A 31 -9.37 -10.15 10.26
N VAL A 32 -8.25 -9.96 10.95
CA VAL A 32 -7.67 -8.62 11.14
C VAL A 32 -7.18 -8.03 9.82
N MET A 33 -6.56 -8.84 8.94
CA MET A 33 -6.13 -8.39 7.61
C MET A 33 -7.33 -8.09 6.69
N ASP A 34 -8.40 -8.86 6.76
CA ASP A 34 -9.65 -8.56 6.04
C ASP A 34 -10.23 -7.20 6.49
N ALA A 35 -10.21 -6.91 7.79
CA ALA A 35 -10.64 -5.59 8.28
C ALA A 35 -9.73 -4.45 7.77
N PHE A 36 -8.42 -4.66 7.67
CA PHE A 36 -7.52 -3.68 7.05
C PHE A 36 -7.77 -3.52 5.55
N TYR A 37 -8.15 -4.59 4.86
CA TYR A 37 -8.54 -4.54 3.46
C TYR A 37 -9.79 -3.69 3.25
N GLU A 38 -10.82 -3.87 4.07
CA GLU A 38 -12.03 -3.03 4.04
C GLU A 38 -11.71 -1.55 4.28
N VAL A 39 -10.77 -1.26 5.19
CA VAL A 39 -10.27 0.10 5.40
C VAL A 39 -9.58 0.63 4.13
N MET A 40 -8.79 -0.20 3.42
CA MET A 40 -8.16 0.18 2.16
C MET A 40 -9.20 0.53 1.09
N ILE A 41 -10.21 -0.32 0.87
CA ILE A 41 -11.31 -0.05 -0.09
C ILE A 41 -12.00 1.27 0.26
N SER A 42 -12.27 1.50 1.55
CA SER A 42 -12.90 2.75 1.99
C SER A 42 -12.05 4.00 1.67
N GLN A 43 -10.73 3.85 1.58
CA GLN A 43 -9.80 4.93 1.22
C GLN A 43 -9.78 5.19 -0.29
N GLU A 44 -10.12 4.22 -1.14
CA GLU A 44 -10.19 4.40 -2.60
C GLU A 44 -11.19 5.51 -2.98
N ALA A 45 -12.35 5.55 -2.32
CA ALA A 45 -13.32 6.63 -2.51
C ALA A 45 -12.75 8.02 -2.15
N SER A 46 -11.88 8.08 -1.13
CA SER A 46 -11.17 9.31 -0.77
C SER A 46 -10.13 9.67 -1.82
N ILE A 47 -9.40 8.70 -2.37
CA ILE A 47 -8.42 8.90 -3.45
C ILE A 47 -9.12 9.46 -4.68
N GLU A 48 -10.21 8.83 -5.14
CA GLU A 48 -10.98 9.29 -6.30
C GLU A 48 -11.51 10.73 -6.12
N THR A 49 -11.93 11.07 -4.90
CA THR A 49 -12.37 12.43 -4.56
C THR A 49 -11.23 13.44 -4.70
N VAL A 50 -10.04 13.12 -4.18
CA VAL A 50 -8.86 13.99 -4.27
C VAL A 50 -8.38 14.11 -5.72
N GLU A 51 -8.41 13.02 -6.50
CA GLU A 51 -8.07 13.04 -7.92
C GLU A 51 -8.96 13.99 -8.72
N LYS A 52 -10.28 13.95 -8.50
CA LYS A 52 -11.23 14.88 -9.12
C LYS A 52 -10.94 16.33 -8.74
N GLN A 53 -10.62 16.59 -7.48
CA GLN A 53 -10.25 17.94 -7.03
C GLN A 53 -8.95 18.41 -7.69
N ASN A 54 -7.93 17.56 -7.75
CA ASN A 54 -6.67 17.85 -8.42
C ASN A 54 -6.88 18.13 -9.90
N ALA A 55 -7.71 17.34 -10.59
CA ALA A 55 -8.04 17.55 -12.01
C ALA A 55 -8.65 18.93 -12.25
N ASN A 56 -9.56 19.39 -11.38
CA ASN A 56 -10.15 20.72 -11.47
C ASN A 56 -9.09 21.83 -11.27
N ILE A 57 -8.15 21.63 -10.35
CA ILE A 57 -7.05 22.58 -10.10
C ILE A 57 -6.12 22.67 -11.32
N TYR A 58 -5.74 21.54 -11.91
CA TYR A 58 -4.92 21.52 -13.12
C TYR A 58 -5.64 22.16 -14.31
N ALA A 59 -6.95 21.94 -14.46
CA ALA A 59 -7.75 22.61 -15.48
C ALA A 59 -7.75 24.14 -15.31
N ALA A 60 -7.77 24.63 -14.06
CA ALA A 60 -7.67 26.06 -13.78
C ALA A 60 -6.28 26.64 -14.15
N PHE A 61 -5.19 25.89 -13.94
CA PHE A 61 -3.85 26.29 -14.40
C PHE A 61 -3.78 26.39 -15.93
N GLU A 62 -4.36 25.43 -16.65
CA GLU A 62 -4.43 25.47 -18.11
C GLU A 62 -5.26 26.66 -18.62
N ALA A 63 -6.42 26.93 -18.01
CA ALA A 63 -7.25 28.09 -18.35
C ALA A 63 -6.51 29.41 -18.11
N ALA A 64 -5.85 29.56 -16.95
CA ALA A 64 -5.08 30.76 -16.63
C ALA A 64 -3.90 30.97 -17.59
N ALA A 65 -3.22 29.89 -17.99
CA ALA A 65 -2.14 29.95 -18.97
C ALA A 65 -2.64 30.29 -20.38
N ALA A 66 -3.86 29.86 -20.74
CA ALA A 66 -4.49 30.25 -22.00
C ALA A 66 -4.86 31.74 -22.03
N GLU A 67 -5.32 32.30 -20.91
CA GLU A 67 -5.64 33.73 -20.79
C GLU A 67 -4.39 34.63 -20.72
N ASN A 68 -3.37 34.21 -19.97
CA ASN A 68 -2.14 34.98 -19.80
C ASN A 68 -0.89 34.08 -19.80
N PRO A 69 -0.38 33.72 -21.00
CA PRO A 69 0.76 32.81 -21.12
C PRO A 69 2.03 33.31 -20.43
N VAL A 70 2.23 34.64 -20.42
CA VAL A 70 3.46 35.26 -19.88
C VAL A 70 3.53 35.14 -18.36
N LYS A 71 2.39 35.31 -17.67
CA LYS A 71 2.33 35.23 -16.21
C LYS A 71 2.03 33.83 -15.70
N ALA A 72 1.10 33.12 -16.33
CA ALA A 72 0.59 31.84 -15.84
C ALA A 72 1.26 30.62 -16.48
N GLY A 73 1.92 30.77 -17.64
CA GLY A 73 2.65 29.68 -18.31
C GLY A 73 3.69 28.99 -17.41
N PRO A 74 4.61 29.72 -16.76
CA PRO A 74 5.60 29.11 -15.86
C PRO A 74 4.98 28.32 -14.70
N TRP A 75 3.84 28.79 -14.16
CA TRP A 75 3.14 28.10 -13.07
C TRP A 75 2.45 26.83 -13.54
N ARG A 76 1.84 26.86 -14.72
CA ARG A 76 1.28 25.66 -15.36
C ARG A 76 2.38 24.62 -15.61
N ASP A 77 3.53 25.05 -16.12
CA ASP A 77 4.64 24.12 -16.41
C ASP A 77 5.16 23.46 -15.14
N LYS A 78 5.35 24.24 -14.06
CA LYS A 78 5.69 23.72 -12.73
C LYS A 78 4.62 22.75 -12.21
N ALA A 79 3.34 23.09 -12.34
CA ALA A 79 2.24 22.23 -11.91
C ALA A 79 2.23 20.90 -12.69
N ASN A 80 2.41 20.94 -14.01
CA ASN A 80 2.46 19.75 -14.85
C ASN A 80 3.70 18.87 -14.56
N GLU A 81 4.84 19.48 -14.20
CA GLU A 81 6.00 18.72 -13.74
C GLU A 81 5.72 17.98 -12.43
N VAL A 82 5.07 18.65 -11.46
CA VAL A 82 4.66 18.02 -10.20
C VAL A 82 3.68 16.87 -10.47
N LYS A 83 2.69 17.08 -11.34
CA LYS A 83 1.72 16.06 -11.73
C LYS A 83 2.40 14.82 -12.30
N SER A 84 3.29 14.99 -13.27
CA SER A 84 3.97 13.87 -13.93
C SER A 84 4.81 13.05 -12.95
N ARG A 85 5.53 13.71 -12.02
CA ARG A 85 6.30 12.99 -11.00
C ARG A 85 5.42 12.29 -9.97
N ALA A 86 4.28 12.89 -9.59
CA ALA A 86 3.29 12.25 -8.73
C ALA A 86 2.70 10.99 -9.37
N GLU A 87 2.30 11.08 -10.65
CA GLU A 87 1.75 9.95 -11.43
C GLU A 87 2.78 8.80 -11.55
N SER A 88 4.05 9.14 -11.84
CA SER A 88 5.11 8.13 -11.86
C SER A 88 5.29 7.46 -10.50
N MET A 89 5.19 8.22 -9.40
CA MET A 89 5.34 7.65 -8.07
C MET A 89 4.14 6.77 -7.70
N TYR A 90 2.93 7.20 -8.04
CA TYR A 90 1.69 6.44 -7.83
C TYR A 90 1.74 5.12 -8.60
N SER A 91 2.08 5.15 -9.89
CA SER A 91 2.22 3.96 -10.73
C SER A 91 3.20 2.94 -10.15
N LYS A 92 4.36 3.39 -9.66
CA LYS A 92 5.33 2.48 -9.01
C LYS A 92 4.77 1.82 -7.75
N ILE A 93 3.95 2.54 -6.97
CA ILE A 93 3.31 1.96 -5.78
C ILE A 93 2.29 0.90 -6.20
N ASP A 94 1.51 1.16 -7.25
CA ASP A 94 0.58 0.20 -7.82
C ASP A 94 1.29 -1.06 -8.35
N ASP A 95 2.40 -0.88 -9.07
CA ASP A 95 3.21 -2.01 -9.56
C ASP A 95 3.75 -2.86 -8.41
N ILE A 96 4.25 -2.22 -7.34
CA ILE A 96 4.72 -2.92 -6.13
C ILE A 96 3.57 -3.69 -5.46
N LYS A 97 2.38 -3.10 -5.33
CA LYS A 97 1.22 -3.81 -4.76
C LYS A 97 0.89 -5.06 -5.58
N ALA A 98 0.81 -4.93 -6.91
CA ALA A 98 0.51 -6.03 -7.81
C ALA A 98 1.55 -7.14 -7.72
N GLU A 99 2.84 -6.77 -7.68
CA GLU A 99 3.93 -7.74 -7.55
C GLU A 99 3.90 -8.50 -6.22
N VAL A 100 3.60 -7.81 -5.12
CA VAL A 100 3.46 -8.43 -3.79
C VAL A 100 2.26 -9.38 -3.76
N ILE A 101 1.12 -9.00 -4.36
CA ILE A 101 -0.06 -9.87 -4.48
C ILE A 101 0.29 -11.13 -5.27
N GLU A 102 0.94 -10.99 -6.42
CA GLU A 102 1.34 -12.11 -7.26
C GLU A 102 2.27 -13.08 -6.49
N ARG A 103 3.30 -12.54 -5.83
CA ARG A 103 4.25 -13.32 -5.03
C ARG A 103 3.59 -14.04 -3.84
N SER A 104 2.52 -13.47 -3.28
CA SER A 104 1.75 -14.09 -2.18
C SER A 104 0.90 -15.29 -2.64
N GLY A 105 0.83 -15.56 -3.95
CA GLY A 105 0.06 -16.65 -4.53
C GLY A 105 -1.19 -16.19 -5.30
N GLY A 106 -1.18 -14.94 -5.76
CA GLY A 106 -2.22 -14.35 -6.59
C GLY A 106 -3.40 -13.78 -5.81
N SER A 107 -4.34 -13.22 -6.56
CA SER A 107 -5.56 -12.61 -6.04
C SER A 107 -6.59 -13.67 -5.63
N ASP A 108 -7.49 -13.29 -4.74
CA ASP A 108 -8.60 -14.13 -4.30
C ASP A 108 -9.72 -14.16 -5.36
N GLU A 109 -9.65 -15.16 -6.24
CA GLU A 109 -10.65 -15.38 -7.30
C GLU A 109 -12.07 -15.62 -6.75
N GLU A 110 -12.23 -16.05 -5.48
CA GLU A 110 -13.53 -16.34 -4.88
C GLU A 110 -14.28 -15.07 -4.42
N SER A 111 -13.55 -14.03 -4.02
CA SER A 111 -14.16 -12.76 -3.61
C SER A 111 -14.47 -11.82 -4.78
N GLY A 112 -13.97 -12.13 -5.98
CA GLY A 112 -14.21 -11.34 -7.19
C GLY A 112 -13.46 -10.00 -7.22
N ASP A 113 -12.48 -9.83 -6.32
CA ASP A 113 -11.68 -8.63 -6.16
C ASP A 113 -10.20 -8.94 -6.48
N GLU A 114 -9.74 -8.45 -7.63
CA GLU A 114 -8.37 -8.64 -8.10
C GLU A 114 -7.32 -7.98 -7.19
N GLY A 115 -7.72 -7.02 -6.34
CA GLY A 115 -6.84 -6.33 -5.40
C GLY A 115 -6.60 -7.10 -4.10
N LYS A 116 -7.37 -8.15 -3.82
CA LYS A 116 -7.32 -8.89 -2.56
C LYS A 116 -6.34 -10.07 -2.63
N PRO A 117 -5.24 -10.09 -1.85
CA PRO A 117 -4.38 -11.27 -1.74
C PRO A 117 -5.14 -12.52 -1.30
N LYS A 118 -4.91 -13.65 -1.99
CA LYS A 118 -5.46 -14.95 -1.59
C LYS A 118 -4.96 -15.42 -0.22
N LYS A 119 -3.70 -15.14 0.09
CA LYS A 119 -3.05 -15.50 1.36
C LYS A 119 -2.85 -14.28 2.25
N MET A 120 -3.93 -13.82 2.85
CA MET A 120 -3.90 -12.70 3.81
C MET A 120 -3.09 -12.99 5.08
N ASP A 121 -2.83 -14.25 5.39
CA ASP A 121 -2.04 -14.69 6.54
C ASP A 121 -0.56 -14.95 6.22
N ASP A 122 -0.09 -14.60 5.01
CA ASP A 122 1.30 -14.75 4.61
C ASP A 122 2.20 -13.72 5.30
N LEU A 123 3.10 -14.21 6.15
CA LEU A 123 4.06 -13.39 6.90
C LEU A 123 5.43 -13.31 6.24
N GLU A 124 5.67 -14.02 5.13
CA GLU A 124 6.98 -14.17 4.52
C GLU A 124 7.15 -13.30 3.28
N THR A 125 6.11 -13.15 2.46
CA THR A 125 6.22 -12.43 1.17
C THR A 125 6.63 -10.97 1.36
N ALA A 126 5.99 -10.23 2.26
CA ALA A 126 6.28 -8.81 2.46
C ALA A 126 7.70 -8.56 3.02
N PRO A 127 8.17 -9.24 4.09
CA PRO A 127 9.55 -9.07 4.55
C PRO A 127 10.61 -9.45 3.52
N ASN A 128 10.40 -10.53 2.76
CA ASN A 128 11.34 -10.92 1.72
C ASN A 128 11.45 -9.87 0.62
N TYR A 129 10.30 -9.37 0.13
CA TYR A 129 10.26 -8.34 -0.90
C TYR A 129 10.88 -7.01 -0.43
N PHE A 130 10.44 -6.47 0.71
CA PHE A 130 10.85 -5.13 1.12
C PHE A 130 12.22 -5.07 1.79
N ILE A 131 12.62 -6.12 2.52
CA ILE A 131 13.82 -6.12 3.37
C ILE A 131 14.95 -6.91 2.70
N VAL A 132 14.70 -8.16 2.33
CA VAL A 132 15.75 -9.06 1.80
C VAL A 132 16.17 -8.62 0.39
N GLU A 133 15.20 -8.36 -0.48
CA GLU A 133 15.43 -7.87 -1.84
C GLU A 133 15.66 -6.34 -1.91
N GLN A 134 15.56 -5.65 -0.78
CA GLN A 134 15.83 -4.22 -0.62
C GLN A 134 14.90 -3.26 -1.39
N HIS A 135 13.78 -3.73 -1.97
CA HIS A 135 12.79 -2.86 -2.62
C HIS A 135 12.22 -1.79 -1.68
N GLY A 136 12.20 -2.04 -0.37
CA GLY A 136 11.81 -1.02 0.62
C GLY A 136 12.78 0.16 0.68
N THR A 137 14.08 -0.07 0.46
CA THR A 137 15.08 1.01 0.41
C THR A 137 14.98 1.82 -0.87
N GLU A 138 14.68 1.16 -1.99
CA GLU A 138 14.43 1.81 -3.29
C GLU A 138 13.18 2.69 -3.22
N LEU A 139 12.07 2.16 -2.70
CA LEU A 139 10.84 2.93 -2.50
C LEU A 139 11.06 4.14 -1.59
N LYS A 140 11.78 3.96 -0.48
CA LYS A 140 12.12 5.06 0.43
C LYS A 140 12.95 6.14 -0.26
N THR A 141 13.89 5.75 -1.12
CA THR A 141 14.72 6.69 -1.89
C THR A 141 13.86 7.47 -2.87
N ASN A 142 13.05 6.79 -3.68
CA ASN A 142 12.10 7.42 -4.61
C ASN A 142 11.16 8.43 -3.92
N LEU A 143 10.61 8.07 -2.75
CA LEU A 143 9.75 8.96 -1.96
C LEU A 143 10.52 10.16 -1.39
N SER A 144 11.77 9.96 -0.97
CA SER A 144 12.61 11.03 -0.45
C SER A 144 12.96 12.02 -1.56
N ASP A 145 13.29 11.52 -2.75
CA ASP A 145 13.59 12.34 -3.93
C ASP A 145 12.37 13.16 -4.36
N TYR A 146 11.18 12.54 -4.38
CA TYR A 146 9.94 13.25 -4.69
C TYR A 146 9.63 14.34 -3.65
N ARG A 147 9.79 14.03 -2.36
CA ARG A 147 9.65 15.02 -1.28
C ARG A 147 10.61 16.18 -1.44
N ASP A 148 11.88 15.91 -1.72
CA ASP A 148 12.90 16.95 -1.82
C ASP A 148 12.72 17.79 -3.09
N PHE A 149 12.23 17.20 -4.18
CA PHE A 149 11.72 17.93 -5.34
C PHE A 149 10.59 18.89 -4.96
N LEU A 150 9.58 18.44 -4.21
CA LEU A 150 8.48 19.31 -3.78
C LEU A 150 8.95 20.49 -2.93
N LYS A 151 9.93 20.29 -2.05
CA LYS A 151 10.51 21.39 -1.26
C LYS A 151 11.08 22.48 -2.15
N VAL A 152 11.87 22.10 -3.17
CA VAL A 152 12.46 23.05 -4.13
C VAL A 152 11.37 23.84 -4.86
N GLN A 153 10.32 23.16 -5.32
CA GLN A 153 9.20 23.81 -6.02
C GLN A 153 8.43 24.80 -5.13
N THR A 154 8.41 24.59 -3.82
CA THR A 154 7.73 25.47 -2.86
C THR A 154 8.57 26.65 -2.37
N THR A 155 9.91 26.55 -2.37
CA THR A 155 10.81 27.60 -1.84
C THR A 155 11.07 28.75 -2.79
N ASP A 156 10.88 28.56 -4.10
CA ASP A 156 11.03 29.62 -5.11
C ASP A 156 9.96 30.73 -5.04
N ASN A 157 9.01 30.62 -4.10
CA ASN A 157 7.85 31.50 -3.99
C ASN A 157 7.92 32.44 -2.77
N ALA A 158 9.08 32.54 -2.10
CA ALA A 158 9.34 33.43 -0.97
C ALA A 158 10.12 34.69 -1.38
#